data_AF-A0A2V6CWK4-F1
#
_entry.id   AF-A0A2V6CWK4-F1
#
_cell.length_a   1.000
_cell.length_b   1.000
_cell.length_c   1.000
_cell.angle_alpha   90.00
_cell.angle_beta   90.00
_cell.angle_gamma   90.00
#
_symmetry.space_group_name_H-M   'P 1'
#
loop_
_entity.id
_entity.type
_entity.pdbx_description
1 polymer ?
#
loop_
_entity_poly.entity_id
_entity_poly.type
_entity_poly.pdbx_seq_one_letter_code
_entity_poly.pdbx_strand_id
1 'polypeptide(L)' 'MIIFHDPRCVEYFSPGHPEQPARITGSAAVLKDRHPKWEWRESFAADEIALLRAHSPEHLARVRNALNDFDADTPAHR' A
#
# COMPACT_ATOMS: atom_id res chain seq x y z
N MET A 1 -9.42 19.77 -1.20
CA MET A 1 -8.33 18.78 -1.06
C MET A 1 -8.79 17.49 -1.71
N ILE A 2 -7.90 16.82 -2.43
CA ILE A 2 -8.15 15.49 -3.01
C ILE A 2 -7.30 14.49 -2.22
N ILE A 3 -7.92 13.41 -1.75
CA ILE A 3 -7.24 12.29 -1.10
C ILE A 3 -7.39 11.07 -2.01
N PHE A 4 -6.27 10.42 -2.33
CA PHE A 4 -6.28 9.10 -2.94
C PHE A 4 -6.27 8.05 -1.85
N HIS A 5 -7.28 7.19 -1.85
CA HIS A 5 -7.42 6.10 -0.89
C HIS A 5 -8.08 4.93 -1.58
N ASP A 6 -7.40 3.80 -1.59
CA ASP A 6 -7.89 2.56 -2.17
C ASP A 6 -8.03 1.49 -1.07
N PRO A 7 -9.22 0.90 -0.86
CA PRO A 7 -9.40 -0.15 0.13
C PRO A 7 -8.49 -1.36 -0.07
N ARG A 8 -8.04 -1.65 -1.30
CA ARG A 8 -7.12 -2.76 -1.57
C ARG A 8 -5.75 -2.56 -0.92
N CYS A 9 -5.34 -1.31 -0.67
CA CYS A 9 -4.08 -1.03 0.00
C CYS A 9 -4.03 -1.51 1.46
N VAL A 10 -5.18 -1.80 2.09
CA VAL A 10 -5.21 -2.36 3.45
C VAL A 10 -5.23 -3.88 3.49
N GLU A 11 -5.21 -4.54 2.32
CA GLU A 11 -5.09 -6.00 2.23
C GLU A 11 -3.65 -6.46 2.51
N TYR A 12 -2.65 -5.62 2.24
CA TYR A 12 -1.26 -5.89 2.57
C TYR A 12 -1.03 -5.78 4.09
N PHE A 13 -0.76 -6.90 4.75
CA PHE A 13 -0.32 -6.93 6.15
C PHE A 13 0.42 -8.23 6.50
N SER A 14 1.13 -8.20 7.64
CA SER A 14 1.69 -9.37 8.31
C SER A 14 1.27 -9.39 9.78
N PRO A 15 0.73 -10.51 10.30
CA PRO A 15 0.28 -10.58 11.70
C PRO A 15 1.40 -10.22 12.70
N GLY A 16 1.09 -9.30 13.62
CA GLY A 16 2.04 -8.84 14.64
C GLY A 16 3.02 -7.75 14.19
N HIS A 17 3.02 -7.39 12.91
CA HIS A 17 3.85 -6.31 12.39
C HIS A 17 3.26 -4.93 12.74
N PRO A 18 4.07 -3.92 13.10
CA PRO A 18 3.57 -2.57 13.40
C PRO A 18 2.96 -1.87 12.18
N GLU A 19 3.43 -2.17 10.97
CA GLU A 19 2.78 -1.79 9.72
C GLU A 19 1.55 -2.70 9.52
N GLN A 20 0.36 -2.14 9.74
CA GLN A 20 -0.90 -2.91 9.78
C GLN A 20 -2.11 -2.08 9.28
N PRO A 21 -3.19 -2.74 8.83
CA PRO A 21 -4.36 -2.11 8.21
C PRO A 21 -5.01 -1.03 9.08
N ALA A 22 -5.03 -1.24 10.39
CA ALA A 22 -5.65 -0.33 11.36
C ALA A 22 -5.06 1.09 11.33
N ARG A 23 -3.79 1.25 10.93
CA ARG A 23 -3.15 2.57 10.81
C ARG A 23 -3.83 3.43 9.74
N ILE A 24 -4.24 2.80 8.63
CA ILE A 24 -4.91 3.46 7.51
C ILE A 24 -6.40 3.59 7.77
N THR A 25 -7.09 2.51 8.15
CA THR A 25 -8.55 2.52 8.32
C THR A 25 -9.00 3.48 9.41
N GLY A 26 -8.28 3.55 10.54
CA GLY A 26 -8.54 4.50 11.62
C GLY A 26 -8.36 5.96 11.19
N SER A 27 -7.25 6.26 10.50
CA SER A 27 -6.97 7.61 10.00
C SER A 27 -7.99 8.05 8.94
N ALA A 28 -8.33 7.17 8.01
CA ALA A 28 -9.31 7.45 6.96
C ALA A 28 -10.70 7.74 7.55
N ALA A 29 -11.14 6.99 8.57
CA ALA A 29 -12.41 7.25 9.26
C ALA A 29 -12.44 8.64 9.90
N VAL A 30 -11.40 9.01 10.65
CA VAL A 30 -11.30 10.34 11.29
C VAL A 30 -11.29 11.47 10.26
N LEU A 31 -10.58 11.30 9.15
CA LEU A 31 -10.50 12.32 8.10
C LEU A 31 -11.83 12.49 7.37
N LYS A 32 -12.55 11.40 7.08
CA LYS A 32 -13.86 11.46 6.43
C LYS A 32 -14.90 12.17 7.33
N ASP A 33 -14.88 11.87 8.63
CA ASP A 33 -15.76 12.50 9.61
C ASP A 33 -15.50 14.01 9.74
N ARG A 34 -14.23 14.40 9.92
CA ARG A 34 -13.85 15.81 10.13
C ARG A 34 -13.86 16.66 8.86
N HIS A 35 -13.70 16.03 7.69
CA HIS A 35 -13.58 16.73 6.41
C HIS A 35 -14.47 16.13 5.32
N PRO A 36 -15.81 16.18 5.49
CA PRO A 36 -16.77 15.55 4.56
C PRO A 36 -16.80 16.19 3.17
N LYS A 37 -16.24 17.40 3.01
CA LYS A 37 -16.17 18.13 1.73
C LYS A 37 -14.91 17.80 0.91
N TRP A 38 -13.98 17.01 1.44
CA TRP A 38 -12.82 16.59 0.67
C TRP A 38 -13.23 15.58 -0.38
N GLU A 39 -12.54 15.63 -1.51
CA GLU A 39 -12.76 14.68 -2.58
C GLU A 39 -11.92 13.43 -2.32
N TRP A 40 -12.54 12.26 -2.41
CA TRP A 40 -11.87 10.97 -2.23
C TRP A 40 -11.90 10.23 -3.55
N ARG A 41 -10.74 9.80 -4.03
CA ARG A 41 -10.59 9.07 -5.29
C ARG A 41 -9.82 7.77 -5.03
N GLU A 42 -10.12 6.76 -5.83
CA GLU A 42 -9.28 5.56 -5.90
C GLU A 42 -8.05 5.82 -6.78
N SER A 43 -6.98 5.09 -6.52
CA SER A 43 -5.77 5.11 -7.33
C SER A 43 -5.76 3.95 -8.32
N PHE A 44 -5.00 4.10 -9.40
CA PHE A 44 -4.65 3.00 -10.28
C PHE A 44 -3.28 2.44 -9.89
N ALA A 45 -3.08 1.14 -10.13
CA ALA A 45 -1.78 0.50 -9.95
C ALA A 45 -0.76 1.12 -10.93
N ALA A 46 0.48 1.30 -10.46
CA ALA A 46 1.57 1.73 -11.32
C ALA A 46 1.86 0.66 -12.38
N ASP A 47 2.05 1.10 -13.64
CA ASP A 47 2.47 0.21 -14.71
C ASP A 47 3.96 -0.14 -14.61
N GLU A 48 4.36 -1.20 -15.31
CA GLU A 48 5.75 -1.68 -15.30
C GLU A 48 6.72 -0.63 -15.86
N ILE A 49 6.31 0.18 -16.84
CA ILE A 49 7.13 1.25 -17.41
C ILE A 49 7.47 2.29 -16.34
N ALA A 50 6.50 2.68 -15.52
CA ALA A 50 6.68 3.61 -14.41
C ALA A 50 7.57 3.02 -13.32
N LEU A 51 7.36 1.75 -12.95
CA LEU A 51 8.18 1.06 -11.96
C LEU A 51 9.64 0.94 -12.40
N LEU A 52 9.89 0.63 -13.68
CA LEU A 52 11.24 0.48 -14.25
C LEU A 52 12.04 1.80 -14.33
N ARG A 53 11.42 2.96 -14.09
CA ARG A 53 12.16 4.23 -13.98
C ARG A 53 13.03 4.30 -12.73
N ALA A 54 12.70 3.52 -11.70
CA ALA A 54 13.40 3.53 -10.41
C ALA A 54 13.92 2.15 -9.98
N HIS A 55 13.34 1.07 -10.49
CA HIS A 55 13.65 -0.29 -10.05
C HIS A 55 14.13 -1.18 -11.20
N SER A 56 15.00 -2.14 -10.88
CA SER A 56 15.45 -3.12 -11.87
C SER A 56 14.38 -4.18 -12.14
N PRO A 57 14.35 -4.80 -13.34
CA PRO A 57 13.45 -5.90 -13.64
C PRO A 57 13.54 -7.07 -12.63
N GLU A 58 14.74 -7.37 -12.14
CA GLU A 58 14.99 -8.43 -11.16
C GLU A 58 14.33 -8.11 -9.82
N HIS A 59 14.36 -6.84 -9.39
CA HIS A 59 13.66 -6.40 -8.19
C HIS A 59 12.15 -6.56 -8.34
N LEU A 60 11.58 -6.17 -9.49
CA LEU A 60 10.15 -6.35 -9.75
C LEU A 60 9.75 -7.82 -9.76
N ALA A 61 10.57 -8.69 -10.36
CA ALA A 61 10.36 -10.14 -10.34
C ALA A 61 10.42 -10.71 -8.91
N ARG A 62 11.34 -10.23 -8.07
CA ARG A 62 11.43 -10.63 -6.66
C ARG A 62 10.19 -10.23 -5.87
N VAL A 63 9.65 -9.02 -6.09
CA VAL A 63 8.42 -8.56 -5.41
C VAL A 63 7.20 -9.37 -5.87
N ARG A 64 7.05 -9.62 -7.18
CA ARG A 64 5.92 -10.41 -7.72
C ARG A 64 5.90 -11.86 -7.24
N ASN A 65 7.07 -12.45 -7.04
CA ASN A 65 7.22 -13.87 -6.70
C ASN A 65 7.76 -14.07 -5.28
N ALA A 66 7.44 -13.16 -4.35
CA ALA A 66 7.95 -13.22 -2.99
C ALA A 66 7.48 -14.51 -2.30
N LEU A 67 8.43 -15.39 -1.98
CA LEU A 67 8.18 -16.63 -1.22
C LEU A 67 8.51 -16.49 0.27
N ASN A 68 9.32 -15.49 0.60
CA ASN A 68 9.82 -15.20 1.95
C ASN A 68 9.90 -13.69 2.14
N ASP A 69 10.04 -13.27 3.39
CA ASP A 69 10.24 -11.88 3.75
C ASP A 69 11.45 -11.27 3.02
N PHE A 70 11.36 -9.99 2.70
CA PHE A 70 12.39 -9.32 1.91
C PHE A 70 13.64 -9.02 2.74
N ASP A 71 13.47 -8.79 4.03
CA ASP A 71 14.51 -8.66 5.05
C ASP A 71 13.90 -8.81 6.45
N ALA A 72 14.63 -8.43 7.50
CA ALA A 72 14.19 -8.58 8.89
C ALA A 72 13.03 -7.66 9.32
N ASP A 73 12.76 -6.59 8.57
CA ASP A 73 11.74 -5.57 8.90
C ASP A 73 10.70 -5.38 7.76
N THR A 74 10.89 -6.09 6.65
CA THR A 74 10.02 -6.00 5.46
C THR A 74 9.40 -7.37 5.18
N PRO A 75 8.29 -7.72 5.85
CA PRO A 75 7.61 -8.97 5.62
C PRO A 75 7.05 -9.02 4.19
N ALA A 76 7.06 -10.19 3.57
CA ALA A 76 6.29 -10.41 2.36
C ALA A 76 4.84 -10.69 2.75
N HIS A 77 3.90 -9.92 2.19
CA HIS A 77 2.48 -10.22 2.37
C HIS A 77 2.14 -11.59 1.75
N ARG A 78 1.32 -12.37 2.45
CA ARG A 78 0.90 -13.72 2.08
C ARG A 78 -0.61 -13.82 2.01
#